data_AF-A0A5C8M6E6-F1
#
_entry.id   AF-A0A5C8M6E6-F1
#
_cell.length_a   1.000
_cell.length_b   1.000
_cell.length_c   1.000
_cell.angle_alpha   90.00
_cell.angle_beta   90.00
_cell.angle_gamma   90.00
#
_symmetry.space_group_name_H-M   'P 1'
#
loop_
_entity.id
_entity.type
_entity.pdbx_description
1 polymer ?
#
loop_
_entity_poly.entity_id
_entity_poly.type
_entity_poly.pdbx_seq_one_letter_code
_entity_poly.pdbx_strand_id
1 'polypeptide(L)'
;MNKRIGLIVYDDFQILDLAALTVFEFANSMQQKIQYQFASLSLDGGPVRSSTGVVIETQAIGFGSYDTLIIAGALLIPKAMPALEAKLKEAASDTKRIASICSGAFVLANSGLLDGKRATTHWAWGRDLQQQHPAVLVDEDKIYVKDGQVWTSAGATACIDLALALVEADLGAEVTKSIARLMVVHHRRTGGQSQFSAMAELEPSSDRVRDALKFAKENLQKDLTVEDLAEHVHWSPRHFSRVFHNQTGIAPAKAIEKLRLEAAQSLIEQGHSSISRIATLTGFGDEERMRRAFLRTYGQSPKAFVHLARLQQDNVYLS
;
A
#
# COMPACT_ATOMS: atom_id res chain seq x y z
N MET A 1 -23.11 -8.91 -21.28
CA MET A 1 -23.37 -7.53 -20.83
C MET A 1 -22.06 -6.92 -20.39
N ASN A 2 -21.87 -5.63 -20.63
CA ASN A 2 -20.67 -4.90 -20.21
C ASN A 2 -20.73 -4.74 -18.69
N LYS A 3 -19.61 -4.91 -18.01
CA LYS A 3 -19.51 -4.74 -16.56
C LYS A 3 -19.55 -3.26 -16.22
N ARG A 4 -20.36 -2.86 -15.24
CA ARG A 4 -20.44 -1.46 -14.78
C ARG A 4 -19.57 -1.23 -13.54
N ILE A 5 -18.66 -0.27 -13.62
CA ILE A 5 -17.76 0.16 -12.54
C ILE A 5 -18.22 1.53 -12.04
N GLY A 6 -18.54 1.62 -10.76
CA GLY A 6 -18.93 2.87 -10.09
C GLY A 6 -17.82 3.32 -9.15
N LEU A 7 -17.22 4.49 -9.39
CA LEU A 7 -16.27 5.10 -8.47
C LEU A 7 -17.00 6.10 -7.58
N ILE A 8 -17.16 5.75 -6.31
CA ILE A 8 -17.79 6.58 -5.29
C ILE A 8 -16.77 7.60 -4.78
N VAL A 9 -17.11 8.87 -4.95
CA VAL A 9 -16.37 10.03 -4.46
C VAL A 9 -17.23 10.84 -3.49
N TYR A 10 -16.56 11.65 -2.68
CA TYR A 10 -17.13 12.56 -1.70
C TYR A 10 -16.21 13.78 -1.61
N ASP A 11 -16.65 14.85 -0.95
CA ASP A 11 -15.83 16.07 -0.84
C ASP A 11 -14.44 15.77 -0.25
N ASP A 12 -13.43 16.41 -0.82
CA ASP A 12 -12.00 16.23 -0.51
C ASP A 12 -11.43 14.85 -0.86
N PHE A 13 -12.08 14.08 -1.74
CA PHE A 13 -11.48 12.85 -2.29
C PHE A 13 -10.16 13.13 -3.01
N GLN A 14 -9.29 12.13 -3.06
CA GLN A 14 -8.00 12.22 -3.74
C GLN A 14 -8.19 12.04 -5.26
N ILE A 15 -7.88 13.08 -6.04
CA ILE A 15 -8.05 13.06 -7.51
C ILE A 15 -7.26 11.94 -8.21
N LEU A 16 -6.14 11.50 -7.62
CA LEU A 16 -5.31 10.40 -8.15
C LEU A 16 -6.10 9.09 -8.26
N ASP A 17 -7.12 8.88 -7.44
CA ASP A 17 -7.90 7.64 -7.44
C ASP A 17 -8.71 7.46 -8.73
N LEU A 18 -8.95 8.55 -9.48
CA LEU A 18 -9.51 8.48 -10.84
C LEU A 18 -8.61 7.67 -11.79
N ALA A 19 -7.30 7.59 -11.53
CA ALA A 19 -6.36 6.82 -12.36
C ALA A 19 -6.67 5.31 -12.36
N ALA A 20 -7.40 4.80 -11.37
CA ALA A 20 -7.92 3.43 -11.40
C ALA A 20 -8.80 3.18 -12.64
N LEU A 21 -9.58 4.18 -13.07
CA LEU A 21 -10.47 4.07 -14.23
C LEU A 21 -9.69 3.91 -15.53
N THR A 22 -8.51 4.51 -15.63
CA THR A 22 -7.61 4.40 -16.80
C THR A 22 -7.20 2.96 -17.07
N VAL A 23 -7.04 2.11 -16.05
CA VAL A 23 -6.72 0.68 -16.25
C VAL A 23 -7.85 -0.03 -17.01
N PHE A 24 -9.10 0.25 -16.65
CA PHE A 24 -10.25 -0.32 -17.33
C PHE A 24 -10.47 0.28 -18.72
N GLU A 25 -10.11 1.56 -18.92
CA GLU A 25 -10.09 2.20 -20.24
C GLU A 25 -9.11 1.50 -21.19
N PHE A 26 -7.88 1.22 -20.75
CA PHE A 26 -6.93 0.41 -21.52
C PHE A 26 -7.45 -1.00 -21.76
N ALA A 27 -8.13 -1.61 -20.78
CA ALA A 27 -8.76 -2.90 -20.98
C ALA A 27 -9.82 -2.85 -22.10
N ASN A 28 -10.58 -1.77 -22.22
CA ASN A 28 -11.55 -1.60 -23.31
C ASN A 28 -10.87 -1.42 -24.67
N SER A 29 -9.77 -0.65 -24.76
CA SER A 29 -9.09 -0.38 -26.04
C SER A 29 -8.44 -1.63 -26.66
N MET A 30 -8.16 -2.66 -25.85
CA MET A 30 -7.60 -3.94 -26.29
C MET A 30 -8.63 -4.97 -26.73
N GLN A 31 -9.93 -4.68 -26.61
CA GLN A 31 -11.00 -5.65 -26.83
C GLN A 31 -11.84 -5.26 -28.03
N GLN A 32 -12.34 -6.26 -28.76
CA GLN A 32 -13.24 -6.02 -29.90
C GLN A 32 -14.57 -5.40 -29.50
N LYS A 33 -14.97 -5.57 -28.23
CA LYS A 33 -16.19 -5.01 -27.64
C LYS A 33 -15.84 -4.38 -26.30
N ILE A 34 -16.47 -3.24 -26.02
CA ILE A 34 -16.38 -2.56 -24.71
C ILE A 34 -16.75 -3.56 -23.62
N GLN A 35 -15.85 -3.77 -22.66
CA GLN A 35 -16.05 -4.68 -21.53
C GLN A 35 -16.53 -3.93 -20.29
N TYR A 36 -16.12 -2.68 -20.12
CA TYR A 36 -16.38 -1.87 -18.92
C TYR A 36 -17.07 -0.56 -19.26
N GLN A 37 -18.04 -0.17 -18.43
CA GLN A 37 -18.65 1.16 -18.41
C GLN A 37 -18.40 1.81 -17.05
N PHE A 38 -18.18 3.13 -17.05
CA PHE A 38 -17.78 3.87 -15.85
C PHE A 38 -18.83 4.89 -15.45
N ALA A 39 -18.98 5.09 -14.14
CA ALA A 39 -19.66 6.27 -13.60
C ALA A 39 -18.93 6.74 -12.34
N SER A 40 -18.80 8.05 -12.21
CA SER A 40 -18.47 8.68 -10.93
C SER A 40 -19.77 8.83 -10.14
N LEU A 41 -19.75 8.43 -8.87
CA LEU A 41 -20.91 8.37 -7.99
C LEU A 41 -20.68 9.23 -6.75
N SER A 42 -21.73 9.85 -6.24
CA SER A 42 -21.75 10.49 -4.92
C SER A 42 -23.11 10.24 -4.26
N LEU A 43 -23.27 10.65 -2.99
CA LEU A 43 -24.50 10.40 -2.24
C LEU A 43 -25.76 10.81 -3.03
N ASP A 44 -25.80 12.06 -3.49
CA ASP A 44 -26.97 12.66 -4.16
C ASP A 44 -26.73 12.97 -5.66
N GLY A 45 -25.51 12.73 -6.16
CA GLY A 45 -25.10 13.16 -7.51
C GLY A 45 -24.70 14.64 -7.56
N GLY A 46 -24.34 15.11 -8.77
CA GLY A 46 -23.89 16.48 -9.01
C GLY A 46 -22.39 16.70 -8.81
N PRO A 47 -21.93 17.96 -8.72
CA PRO A 47 -20.51 18.30 -8.67
C PRO A 47 -19.89 17.96 -7.30
N VAL A 48 -18.77 17.25 -7.30
CA VAL A 48 -17.97 16.92 -6.11
C VAL A 48 -16.56 17.45 -6.27
N ARG A 49 -16.02 18.08 -5.22
CA ARG A 49 -14.69 18.70 -5.23
C ARG A 49 -13.62 17.78 -4.66
N SER A 50 -12.52 17.59 -5.37
CA SER A 50 -11.34 16.88 -4.89
C SER A 50 -10.49 17.74 -3.94
N SER A 51 -9.57 17.11 -3.22
CA SER A 51 -8.61 17.79 -2.34
C SER A 51 -7.67 18.77 -3.06
N THR A 52 -7.57 18.70 -4.39
CA THR A 52 -6.79 19.62 -5.22
C THR A 52 -7.63 20.75 -5.82
N GLY A 53 -8.94 20.77 -5.51
CA GLY A 53 -9.89 21.78 -6.00
C GLY A 53 -10.55 21.46 -7.34
N VAL A 54 -10.17 20.35 -8.00
CA VAL A 54 -10.81 19.89 -9.24
C VAL A 54 -12.21 19.39 -8.93
N VAL A 55 -13.20 19.81 -9.71
CA VAL A 55 -14.60 19.40 -9.55
C VAL A 55 -14.95 18.39 -10.63
N ILE A 56 -15.61 17.29 -10.24
CA ILE A 56 -16.12 16.30 -11.17
C ILE A 56 -17.64 16.13 -11.02
N GLU A 57 -18.32 15.89 -12.13
CA GLU A 57 -19.75 15.58 -12.14
C GLU A 57 -19.98 14.11 -11.77
N THR A 58 -21.01 13.86 -10.95
CA THR A 58 -21.34 12.54 -10.43
C THR A 58 -22.83 12.22 -10.59
N GLN A 59 -23.15 10.93 -10.57
CA GLN A 59 -24.52 10.43 -10.46
C GLN A 59 -24.80 9.99 -9.01
N ALA A 60 -26.06 9.98 -8.60
CA ALA A 60 -26.44 9.52 -7.27
C ALA A 60 -26.17 8.01 -7.11
N ILE A 61 -25.74 7.60 -5.91
CA ILE A 61 -25.64 6.17 -5.57
C ILE A 61 -27.04 5.55 -5.63
N GLY A 62 -27.16 4.45 -6.39
CA GLY A 62 -28.44 3.81 -6.71
C GLY A 62 -28.96 4.16 -8.12
N PHE A 63 -28.28 5.05 -8.86
CA PHE A 63 -28.57 5.27 -10.28
C PHE A 63 -28.11 4.07 -11.13
N GLY A 64 -28.97 3.06 -11.22
CA GLY A 64 -28.71 1.80 -11.93
C GLY A 64 -27.82 0.83 -11.15
N SER A 65 -27.56 -0.34 -11.74
CA SER A 65 -26.77 -1.41 -11.12
C SER A 65 -25.30 -1.38 -11.51
N TYR A 66 -24.41 -1.66 -10.56
CA TYR A 66 -22.96 -1.74 -10.75
C TYR A 66 -22.43 -3.13 -10.41
N ASP A 67 -21.57 -3.69 -11.27
CA ASP A 67 -20.89 -4.95 -10.97
C ASP A 67 -19.76 -4.76 -9.98
N THR A 68 -19.17 -3.56 -9.94
CA THR A 68 -18.10 -3.21 -9.01
C THR A 68 -18.26 -1.78 -8.53
N LEU A 69 -18.28 -1.59 -7.22
CA LEU A 69 -18.22 -0.28 -6.58
C LEU A 69 -16.82 -0.09 -6.00
N ILE A 70 -16.20 1.04 -6.27
CA ILE A 70 -14.87 1.41 -5.77
C ILE A 70 -15.03 2.70 -4.97
N ILE A 71 -14.60 2.71 -3.71
CA ILE A 71 -14.65 3.89 -2.86
C ILE A 71 -13.29 4.58 -2.93
N ALA A 72 -13.30 5.85 -3.36
CA ALA A 72 -12.12 6.69 -3.35
C ALA A 72 -11.67 7.00 -1.91
N GLY A 73 -10.38 7.18 -1.74
CA GLY A 73 -9.79 7.72 -0.53
C GLY A 73 -9.74 9.25 -0.53
N ALA A 74 -9.23 9.75 0.58
CA ALA A 74 -8.90 11.14 0.82
C ALA A 74 -7.46 11.23 1.36
N LEU A 75 -6.89 12.44 1.38
CA LEU A 75 -5.52 12.66 1.87
C LEU A 75 -5.36 12.31 3.35
N LEU A 76 -6.41 12.54 4.14
CA LEU A 76 -6.50 12.20 5.57
C LEU A 76 -7.58 11.15 5.79
N ILE A 77 -7.69 10.65 7.02
CA ILE A 77 -8.81 9.80 7.42
C ILE A 77 -10.11 10.61 7.27
N PRO A 78 -11.05 10.18 6.42
CA PRO A 78 -12.31 10.88 6.24
C PRO A 78 -13.13 10.81 7.53
N LYS A 79 -13.86 11.88 7.84
CA LYS A 79 -14.87 11.85 8.91
C LYS A 79 -15.96 10.85 8.53
N ALA A 80 -16.59 10.24 9.54
CA ALA A 80 -17.75 9.37 9.31
C ALA A 80 -18.84 10.14 8.54
N MET A 81 -19.42 9.49 7.55
CA MET A 81 -20.49 10.01 6.70
C MET A 81 -21.68 9.04 6.73
N PRO A 82 -22.49 9.03 7.81
CA PRO A 82 -23.49 7.99 8.03
C PRO A 82 -24.49 7.80 6.88
N ALA A 83 -24.87 8.89 6.20
CA ALA A 83 -25.76 8.82 5.04
C ALA A 83 -25.10 8.10 3.85
N LEU A 84 -23.83 8.43 3.55
CA LEU A 84 -23.06 7.76 2.50
C LEU A 84 -22.81 6.29 2.85
N GLU A 85 -22.44 6.00 4.09
CA GLU A 85 -22.14 4.65 4.58
C GLU A 85 -23.38 3.75 4.56
N ALA A 86 -24.55 4.28 4.97
CA ALA A 86 -25.82 3.57 4.86
C ALA A 86 -26.20 3.31 3.41
N LYS A 87 -26.06 4.32 2.53
CA LYS A 87 -26.37 4.19 1.10
C LYS A 87 -25.44 3.21 0.40
N LEU A 88 -24.16 3.19 0.78
CA LEU A 88 -23.17 2.24 0.31
C LEU A 88 -23.54 0.81 0.72
N LYS A 89 -23.96 0.61 1.98
CA LYS A 89 -24.40 -0.70 2.48
C LYS A 89 -25.63 -1.22 1.74
N GLU A 90 -26.56 -0.34 1.37
CA GLU A 90 -27.70 -0.70 0.51
C GLU A 90 -27.22 -1.12 -0.89
N ALA A 91 -26.42 -0.29 -1.56
CA ALA A 91 -25.91 -0.58 -2.90
C ALA A 91 -25.02 -1.85 -2.96
N ALA A 92 -24.37 -2.16 -1.85
CA ALA A 92 -23.52 -3.34 -1.68
C ALA A 92 -24.25 -4.67 -1.82
N SER A 93 -25.56 -4.75 -1.50
CA SER A 93 -26.32 -6.01 -1.56
C SER A 93 -26.42 -6.58 -2.97
N ASP A 94 -26.45 -5.69 -3.96
CA ASP A 94 -26.71 -6.02 -5.37
C ASP A 94 -25.43 -5.97 -6.21
N THR A 95 -24.28 -5.76 -5.58
CA THR A 95 -22.98 -5.57 -6.22
C THR A 95 -22.10 -6.81 -6.04
N LYS A 96 -21.45 -7.28 -7.12
CA LYS A 96 -20.58 -8.47 -7.08
C LYS A 96 -19.26 -8.23 -6.35
N ARG A 97 -18.71 -7.03 -6.44
CA ARG A 97 -17.43 -6.64 -5.84
C ARG A 97 -17.48 -5.24 -5.27
N ILE A 98 -16.94 -5.07 -4.07
CA ILE A 98 -16.81 -3.78 -3.43
C ILE A 98 -15.34 -3.57 -3.14
N ALA A 99 -14.83 -2.42 -3.53
CA ALA A 99 -13.43 -2.10 -3.42
C ALA A 99 -13.20 -0.77 -2.72
N SER A 100 -12.08 -0.59 -2.03
CA SER A 100 -11.65 0.73 -1.56
C SER A 100 -10.20 1.02 -1.88
N ILE A 101 -9.89 2.30 -2.04
CA ILE A 101 -8.55 2.83 -2.24
C ILE A 101 -8.17 3.65 -1.01
N CYS A 102 -6.95 3.46 -0.49
CA CYS A 102 -6.40 4.30 0.57
C CYS A 102 -7.33 4.33 1.81
N SER A 103 -7.58 5.52 2.33
CA SER A 103 -8.50 5.81 3.44
C SER A 103 -9.98 5.57 3.11
N GLY A 104 -10.34 5.24 1.85
CA GLY A 104 -11.68 4.74 1.51
C GLY A 104 -12.04 3.45 2.25
N ALA A 105 -11.04 2.73 2.79
CA ALA A 105 -11.26 1.59 3.68
C ALA A 105 -12.02 1.98 4.97
N PHE A 106 -11.87 3.20 5.48
CA PHE A 106 -12.61 3.69 6.64
C PHE A 106 -14.10 3.85 6.33
N VAL A 107 -14.45 4.33 5.13
CA VAL A 107 -15.85 4.42 4.70
C VAL A 107 -16.48 3.03 4.61
N LEU A 108 -15.74 2.04 4.10
CA LEU A 108 -16.19 0.64 4.12
C LEU A 108 -16.33 0.08 5.54
N ALA A 109 -15.37 0.37 6.42
CA ALA A 109 -15.40 -0.09 7.80
C ALA A 109 -16.59 0.52 8.57
N ASN A 110 -16.83 1.82 8.43
CA ASN A 110 -17.97 2.51 9.06
C ASN A 110 -19.33 1.96 8.60
N SER A 111 -19.43 1.50 7.34
CA SER A 111 -20.65 0.86 6.84
C SER A 111 -20.88 -0.58 7.38
N GLY A 112 -19.88 -1.15 8.06
CA GLY A 112 -19.86 -2.53 8.56
C GLY A 112 -19.54 -3.57 7.48
N LEU A 113 -19.14 -3.15 6.27
CA LEU A 113 -18.81 -4.06 5.17
C LEU A 113 -17.44 -4.75 5.33
N LEU A 114 -16.58 -4.25 6.23
CA LEU A 114 -15.29 -4.88 6.56
C LEU A 114 -15.32 -5.76 7.82
N ASP A 115 -16.45 -5.87 8.53
CA ASP A 115 -16.53 -6.63 9.76
C ASP A 115 -16.16 -8.11 9.53
N GLY A 116 -15.14 -8.59 10.24
CA GLY A 116 -14.60 -9.94 10.11
C GLY A 116 -13.83 -10.21 8.82
N LYS A 117 -13.52 -9.18 8.02
CA LYS A 117 -12.78 -9.31 6.75
C LYS A 117 -11.33 -8.92 6.92
N ARG A 118 -10.47 -9.53 6.10
CA ARG A 118 -9.11 -9.04 5.87
C ARG A 118 -9.15 -7.82 4.97
N ALA A 119 -8.46 -6.76 5.38
CA ALA A 119 -8.38 -5.52 4.62
C ALA A 119 -7.01 -4.88 4.77
N THR A 120 -6.68 -3.98 3.86
CA THR A 120 -5.53 -3.08 3.96
C THR A 120 -5.99 -1.65 3.71
N THR A 121 -5.16 -0.69 4.10
CA THR A 121 -5.34 0.74 3.83
C THR A 121 -3.96 1.37 3.72
N HIS A 122 -3.88 2.68 3.57
CA HIS A 122 -2.59 3.38 3.55
C HIS A 122 -1.83 3.19 4.86
N TRP A 123 -0.51 3.01 4.77
CA TRP A 123 0.38 2.69 5.91
C TRP A 123 0.21 3.64 7.08
N ALA A 124 0.12 4.93 6.79
CA ALA A 124 -0.05 5.96 7.81
C ALA A 124 -1.30 5.73 8.66
N TRP A 125 -2.31 5.03 8.13
CA TRP A 125 -3.64 4.86 8.74
C TRP A 125 -3.98 3.39 9.06
N GLY A 126 -3.05 2.45 8.86
CA GLY A 126 -3.29 1.02 9.12
C GLY A 126 -3.66 0.74 10.58
N ARG A 127 -2.87 1.31 11.50
CA ARG A 127 -3.12 1.19 12.95
C ARG A 127 -4.41 1.87 13.38
N ASP A 128 -4.71 3.06 12.82
CA ASP A 128 -5.95 3.77 13.10
C ASP A 128 -7.17 2.96 12.64
N LEU A 129 -7.10 2.32 11.47
CA LEU A 129 -8.19 1.46 10.98
C LEU A 129 -8.41 0.28 11.92
N GLN A 130 -7.33 -0.39 12.35
CA GLN A 130 -7.41 -1.52 13.27
C GLN A 130 -7.96 -1.12 14.65
N GLN A 131 -7.59 0.06 15.15
CA GLN A 131 -8.02 0.57 16.45
C GLN A 131 -9.49 1.02 16.43
N GLN A 132 -9.92 1.73 15.38
CA GLN A 132 -11.29 2.22 15.24
C GLN A 132 -12.27 1.10 14.87
N HIS A 133 -11.81 0.07 14.17
CA HIS A 133 -12.61 -1.07 13.75
C HIS A 133 -11.96 -2.41 14.13
N PRO A 134 -12.05 -2.84 15.41
CA PRO A 134 -11.41 -4.06 15.90
C PRO A 134 -11.86 -5.36 15.24
N ALA A 135 -13.02 -5.36 14.58
CA ALA A 135 -13.54 -6.51 13.84
C ALA A 135 -12.83 -6.71 12.48
N VAL A 136 -12.11 -5.71 11.98
CA VAL A 136 -11.34 -5.80 10.73
C VAL A 136 -10.00 -6.44 11.01
N LEU A 137 -9.56 -7.34 10.14
CA LEU A 137 -8.23 -7.96 10.19
C LEU A 137 -7.29 -7.16 9.29
N VAL A 138 -6.64 -6.12 9.83
CA VAL A 138 -5.81 -5.21 9.02
C VAL A 138 -4.45 -5.83 8.68
N ASP A 139 -4.11 -5.85 7.39
CA ASP A 139 -2.84 -6.29 6.84
C ASP A 139 -2.10 -5.06 6.26
N GLU A 140 -1.24 -4.44 7.07
CA GLU A 140 -0.54 -3.20 6.72
C GLU A 140 0.44 -3.41 5.55
N ASP A 141 1.01 -4.61 5.37
CA ASP A 141 2.09 -4.81 4.39
C ASP A 141 1.63 -5.14 2.97
N LYS A 142 0.33 -5.10 2.68
CA LYS A 142 -0.22 -5.45 1.35
C LYS A 142 -0.53 -4.22 0.52
N ILE A 143 -0.14 -4.27 -0.75
CA ILE A 143 -0.56 -3.27 -1.75
C ILE A 143 -2.07 -3.35 -1.99
N TYR A 144 -2.62 -4.57 -2.04
CA TYR A 144 -4.04 -4.80 -1.98
C TYR A 144 -4.36 -6.13 -1.29
N VAL A 145 -5.56 -6.22 -0.71
CA VAL A 145 -6.12 -7.43 -0.11
C VAL A 145 -7.45 -7.74 -0.79
N LYS A 146 -7.67 -9.02 -1.10
CA LYS A 146 -8.95 -9.57 -1.54
C LYS A 146 -9.45 -10.55 -0.48
N ASP A 147 -10.65 -10.31 0.03
CA ASP A 147 -11.37 -11.22 0.92
C ASP A 147 -12.83 -11.36 0.45
N GLY A 148 -13.12 -12.46 -0.24
CA GLY A 148 -14.42 -12.69 -0.88
C GLY A 148 -14.76 -11.62 -1.92
N GLN A 149 -15.85 -10.89 -1.69
CA GLN A 149 -16.30 -9.79 -2.56
C GLN A 149 -15.60 -8.46 -2.27
N VAL A 150 -14.85 -8.35 -1.16
CA VAL A 150 -14.23 -7.12 -0.69
C VAL A 150 -12.78 -7.04 -1.16
N TRP A 151 -12.41 -5.89 -1.71
CA TRP A 151 -11.05 -5.60 -2.17
C TRP A 151 -10.59 -4.28 -1.56
N THR A 152 -9.39 -4.19 -1.04
CA THR A 152 -8.89 -2.94 -0.42
C THR A 152 -7.45 -2.71 -0.83
N SER A 153 -7.00 -1.46 -0.93
CA SER A 153 -5.62 -1.15 -1.31
C SER A 153 -4.97 -0.06 -0.47
N ALA A 154 -3.64 -0.08 -0.48
CA ALA A 154 -2.73 0.83 0.22
C ALA A 154 -2.87 2.32 -0.18
N GLY A 155 -3.61 2.65 -1.24
CA GLY A 155 -3.80 4.02 -1.70
C GLY A 155 -2.69 4.59 -2.58
N ALA A 156 -2.75 5.91 -2.83
CA ALA A 156 -1.92 6.59 -3.81
C ALA A 156 -1.94 5.84 -5.17
N THR A 157 -0.78 5.48 -5.73
CA THR A 157 -0.72 4.75 -7.00
C THR A 157 -1.18 3.31 -6.88
N ALA A 158 -1.41 2.75 -5.69
CA ALA A 158 -1.94 1.39 -5.51
C ALA A 158 -3.39 1.23 -6.00
N CYS A 159 -4.07 2.34 -6.30
CA CYS A 159 -5.33 2.32 -7.06
C CYS A 159 -5.16 1.62 -8.42
N ILE A 160 -3.99 1.75 -9.06
CA ILE A 160 -3.66 1.11 -10.33
C ILE A 160 -3.47 -0.40 -10.14
N ASP A 161 -2.79 -0.85 -9.08
CA ASP A 161 -2.63 -2.30 -8.83
C ASP A 161 -3.97 -2.96 -8.51
N LEU A 162 -4.80 -2.28 -7.72
CA LEU A 162 -6.15 -2.75 -7.40
C LEU A 162 -6.97 -2.92 -8.68
N ALA A 163 -6.96 -1.91 -9.55
CA ALA A 163 -7.67 -1.97 -10.83
C ALA A 163 -7.08 -3.05 -11.76
N LEU A 164 -5.76 -3.22 -11.81
CA LEU A 164 -5.12 -4.30 -12.56
C LEU A 164 -5.56 -5.67 -12.02
N ALA A 165 -5.59 -5.85 -10.70
CA ALA A 165 -6.03 -7.11 -10.09
C ALA A 165 -7.51 -7.41 -10.35
N LEU A 166 -8.37 -6.39 -10.40
CA LEU A 166 -9.78 -6.51 -10.78
C LEU A 166 -9.93 -6.92 -12.24
N VAL A 167 -9.18 -6.29 -13.15
CA VAL A 167 -9.19 -6.64 -14.58
C VAL A 167 -8.59 -8.03 -14.81
N GLU A 168 -7.56 -8.44 -14.06
CA GLU A 168 -6.95 -9.77 -14.16
C GLU A 168 -7.97 -10.85 -13.78
N ALA A 169 -8.77 -10.60 -12.75
CA ALA A 169 -9.85 -11.51 -12.35
C ALA A 169 -10.96 -11.62 -13.41
N ASP A 170 -11.11 -10.61 -14.27
CA ASP A 170 -12.16 -10.55 -15.29
C ASP A 170 -11.73 -11.03 -16.67
N LEU A 171 -10.50 -10.73 -17.09
CA LEU A 171 -9.99 -10.91 -18.45
C LEU A 171 -8.68 -11.72 -18.52
N GLY A 172 -8.13 -12.11 -17.37
CA GLY A 172 -6.91 -12.92 -17.27
C GLY A 172 -5.61 -12.11 -17.31
N ALA A 173 -4.53 -12.80 -16.92
CA ALA A 173 -3.22 -12.20 -16.69
C ALA A 173 -2.59 -11.56 -17.94
N GLU A 174 -2.80 -12.14 -19.13
CA GLU A 174 -2.18 -11.65 -20.36
C GLU A 174 -2.70 -10.27 -20.79
N VAL A 175 -4.00 -10.02 -20.60
CA VAL A 175 -4.59 -8.70 -20.84
C VAL A 175 -3.97 -7.68 -19.88
N THR A 176 -3.89 -8.02 -18.60
CA THR A 176 -3.33 -7.10 -17.59
C THR A 176 -1.84 -6.85 -17.72
N LYS A 177 -1.06 -7.83 -18.18
CA LYS A 177 0.36 -7.62 -18.53
C LYS A 177 0.50 -6.60 -19.64
N SER A 178 -0.33 -6.69 -20.66
CA SER A 178 -0.35 -5.75 -21.78
C SER A 178 -0.74 -4.35 -21.32
N ILE A 179 -1.76 -4.23 -20.46
CA ILE A 179 -2.18 -2.94 -19.88
C ILE A 179 -1.05 -2.31 -19.07
N ALA A 180 -0.43 -3.08 -18.17
CA ALA A 180 0.69 -2.60 -17.36
C ALA A 180 1.86 -2.10 -18.23
N ARG A 181 2.19 -2.81 -19.31
CA ARG A 181 3.20 -2.38 -20.29
C ARG A 181 2.82 -1.06 -20.98
N LEU A 182 1.59 -0.90 -21.44
CA LEU A 182 1.14 0.35 -22.08
C LEU A 182 1.11 1.52 -21.11
N MET A 183 0.75 1.28 -19.86
CA MET A 183 0.74 2.29 -18.81
C MET A 183 2.13 2.59 -18.23
N VAL A 184 3.16 1.84 -18.65
CA VAL A 184 4.54 1.95 -18.15
C VAL A 184 4.60 1.77 -16.63
N VAL A 185 3.86 0.76 -16.13
CA VAL A 185 3.84 0.38 -14.71
C VAL A 185 4.21 -1.09 -14.54
N HIS A 186 4.63 -1.47 -13.34
CA HIS A 186 4.84 -2.87 -13.00
C HIS A 186 3.49 -3.61 -12.99
N HIS A 187 3.41 -4.76 -13.67
CA HIS A 187 2.20 -5.60 -13.67
C HIS A 187 1.87 -6.15 -12.27
N ARG A 188 2.91 -6.49 -11.49
CA ARG A 188 2.78 -6.85 -10.09
C ARG A 188 3.85 -6.12 -9.29
N ARG A 189 3.42 -5.20 -8.45
CA ARG A 189 4.27 -4.69 -7.38
C ARG A 189 4.22 -5.69 -6.23
N THR A 190 5.39 -6.15 -5.78
CA THR A 190 5.49 -6.93 -4.56
C THR A 190 5.04 -6.05 -3.41
N GLY A 191 4.00 -6.50 -2.71
CA GLY A 191 3.52 -5.83 -1.51
C GLY A 191 4.59 -5.78 -0.43
N GLY A 192 4.61 -4.64 0.25
CA GLY A 192 5.40 -4.30 1.41
C GLY A 192 5.27 -2.79 1.54
N GLN A 193 4.41 -2.31 2.43
CA GLN A 193 4.38 -0.87 2.72
C GLN A 193 5.72 -0.36 3.28
N SER A 194 6.62 -1.29 3.62
CA SER A 194 8.07 -1.10 3.75
C SER A 194 8.79 -0.52 2.51
N GLN A 195 8.08 -0.22 1.41
CA GLN A 195 8.61 0.66 0.35
C GLN A 195 8.71 2.13 0.80
N PHE A 196 7.98 2.53 1.85
CA PHE A 196 8.31 3.72 2.62
C PHE A 196 9.47 3.35 3.54
N SER A 197 10.62 4.00 3.36
CA SER A 197 11.83 3.72 4.14
C SER A 197 11.51 3.65 5.63
N ALA A 198 12.16 2.78 6.39
CA ALA A 198 12.05 2.65 7.84
C ALA A 198 12.26 4.01 8.51
N MET A 199 13.01 4.91 7.88
CA MET A 199 13.14 6.31 8.27
C MET A 199 11.80 7.08 8.29
N ALA A 200 10.91 6.83 7.34
CA ALA A 200 9.56 7.38 7.30
C ALA A 200 8.65 6.75 8.35
N GLU A 201 8.74 5.43 8.57
CA GLU A 201 7.95 4.74 9.62
C GLU A 201 8.34 5.10 11.06
N LEU A 202 9.57 5.59 11.28
CA LEU A 202 10.05 5.95 12.61
C LEU A 202 9.60 7.35 13.07
N GLU A 203 9.03 8.17 12.17
CA GLU A 203 8.47 9.52 12.40
C GLU A 203 9.07 10.32 13.58
N PRO A 204 10.39 10.60 13.61
CA PRO A 204 11.00 11.28 14.74
C PRO A 204 10.58 12.75 14.82
N SER A 205 10.07 13.16 15.99
CA SER A 205 9.65 14.54 16.27
C SER A 205 10.82 15.51 16.50
N SER A 206 12.03 15.02 16.76
CA SER A 206 13.25 15.84 16.91
C SER A 206 14.19 15.70 15.72
N ASP A 207 14.74 16.84 15.28
CA ASP A 207 15.78 16.90 14.24
C ASP A 207 16.99 16.02 14.56
N ARG A 208 17.38 15.89 15.83
CA ARG A 208 18.55 15.07 16.22
C ARG A 208 18.31 13.57 16.11
N VAL A 209 17.10 13.07 16.41
CA VAL A 209 16.80 11.64 16.22
C VAL A 209 16.72 11.32 14.72
N ARG A 210 16.21 12.26 13.92
CA ARG A 210 16.23 12.17 12.46
C ARG A 210 17.65 12.13 11.90
N ASP A 211 18.54 12.99 12.41
CA ASP A 211 19.95 13.02 12.02
C ASP A 211 20.67 11.72 12.38
N ALA A 212 20.44 11.17 13.58
CA ALA A 212 20.97 9.86 13.96
C ALA A 212 20.50 8.73 13.02
N LEU A 213 19.24 8.73 12.62
CA LEU A 213 18.70 7.74 11.68
C LEU A 213 19.28 7.88 10.28
N LYS A 214 19.47 9.12 9.81
CA LYS A 214 20.14 9.41 8.54
C LYS A 214 21.57 8.89 8.55
N PHE A 215 22.33 9.20 9.61
CA PHE A 215 23.67 8.70 9.80
C PHE A 215 23.72 7.17 9.83
N ALA A 216 22.79 6.54 10.55
CA ALA A 216 22.69 5.08 10.58
C ALA A 216 22.49 4.50 9.18
N LYS A 217 21.57 5.07 8.39
CA LYS A 217 21.26 4.63 7.02
C LYS A 217 22.46 4.75 6.08
N GLU A 218 23.26 5.80 6.22
CA GLU A 218 24.47 6.02 5.41
C GLU A 218 25.66 5.13 5.83
N ASN A 219 25.58 4.46 6.99
CA ASN A 219 26.67 3.70 7.58
C ASN A 219 26.30 2.25 7.94
N LEU A 220 25.23 1.71 7.35
CA LEU A 220 24.68 0.39 7.74
C LEU A 220 25.70 -0.76 7.64
N GLN A 221 26.67 -0.68 6.74
CA GLN A 221 27.74 -1.67 6.56
C GLN A 221 28.73 -1.75 7.72
N LYS A 222 28.79 -0.74 8.58
CA LYS A 222 29.65 -0.72 9.78
C LYS A 222 28.96 -1.44 10.93
N ASP A 223 29.74 -1.84 11.92
CA ASP A 223 29.19 -2.38 13.18
C ASP A 223 28.64 -1.24 14.05
N LEU A 224 27.53 -0.65 13.60
CA LEU A 224 26.88 0.48 14.27
C LEU A 224 26.34 0.07 15.63
N THR A 225 26.81 0.77 16.67
CA THR A 225 26.35 0.65 18.05
C THR A 225 25.45 1.81 18.44
N VAL A 226 24.81 1.71 19.61
CA VAL A 226 23.98 2.80 20.14
C VAL A 226 24.87 3.99 20.53
N GLU A 227 26.09 3.69 20.96
CA GLU A 227 27.13 4.64 21.31
C GLU A 227 27.52 5.49 20.10
N ASP A 228 27.72 4.88 18.93
CA ASP A 228 28.06 5.61 17.69
C ASP A 228 26.97 6.61 17.29
N LEU A 229 25.70 6.20 17.40
CA LEU A 229 24.56 7.07 17.08
C LEU A 229 24.42 8.20 18.09
N ALA A 230 24.65 7.92 19.37
CA ALA A 230 24.58 8.91 20.43
C ALA A 230 25.72 9.93 20.31
N GLU A 231 26.94 9.47 19.98
CA GLU A 231 28.10 10.33 19.74
C GLU A 231 27.88 11.26 18.54
N HIS A 232 27.31 10.74 17.45
CA HIS A 232 27.01 11.53 16.24
C HIS A 232 26.10 12.73 16.53
N VAL A 233 25.20 12.62 17.51
CA VAL A 233 24.27 13.69 17.90
C VAL A 233 24.65 14.38 19.21
N HIS A 234 25.88 14.13 19.69
CA HIS A 234 26.47 14.70 20.89
C HIS A 234 25.63 14.47 22.17
N TRP A 235 25.08 13.25 22.31
CA TRP A 235 24.34 12.81 23.49
C TRP A 235 25.01 11.63 24.19
N SER A 236 24.71 11.47 25.48
CA SER A 236 25.06 10.23 26.17
C SER A 236 24.19 9.06 25.67
N PRO A 237 24.71 7.82 25.63
CA PRO A 237 23.95 6.65 25.14
C PRO A 237 22.63 6.41 25.87
N ARG A 238 22.62 6.69 27.19
CA ARG A 238 21.41 6.58 28.03
C ARG A 238 20.34 7.61 27.65
N HIS A 239 20.75 8.86 27.43
CA HIS A 239 19.82 9.91 27.03
C HIS A 239 19.27 9.64 25.63
N PHE A 240 20.14 9.30 24.68
CA PHE A 240 19.78 8.96 23.32
C PHE A 240 18.77 7.81 23.28
N SER A 241 19.06 6.68 23.94
CA SER A 241 18.16 5.51 23.95
C SER A 241 16.77 5.84 24.46
N ARG A 242 16.69 6.64 25.54
CA ARG A 242 15.41 7.06 26.13
C ARG A 242 14.62 7.97 25.18
N VAL A 243 15.25 9.01 24.64
CA VAL A 243 14.59 9.95 23.72
C VAL A 243 14.18 9.25 22.42
N PHE A 244 15.07 8.43 21.87
CA PHE A 244 14.81 7.63 20.67
C PHE A 244 13.60 6.72 20.86
N HIS A 245 13.53 5.96 21.95
CA HIS A 245 12.40 5.07 22.22
C HIS A 245 11.09 5.85 22.39
N ASN A 246 11.13 6.96 23.14
CA ASN A 246 9.95 7.79 23.35
C ASN A 246 9.40 8.39 22.05
N GLN A 247 10.24 8.66 21.05
CA GLN A 247 9.82 9.24 19.77
C GLN A 247 9.44 8.19 18.73
N THR A 248 10.18 7.08 18.65
CA THR A 248 10.03 6.07 17.59
C THR A 248 9.24 4.83 18.01
N GLY A 249 8.95 4.67 19.29
CA GLY A 249 8.29 3.51 19.86
C GLY A 249 9.16 2.24 19.95
N ILE A 250 10.41 2.26 19.47
CA ILE A 250 11.29 1.08 19.45
C ILE A 250 12.71 1.41 19.92
N ALA A 251 13.48 0.39 20.28
CA ALA A 251 14.87 0.57 20.69
C ALA A 251 15.79 0.89 19.48
N PRO A 252 16.87 1.68 19.66
CA PRO A 252 17.77 2.04 18.55
C PRO A 252 18.34 0.84 17.78
N ALA A 253 18.77 -0.21 18.48
CA ALA A 253 19.29 -1.42 17.84
C ALA A 253 18.25 -2.12 16.94
N LYS A 254 16.96 -2.07 17.32
CA LYS A 254 15.86 -2.63 16.52
C LYS A 254 15.59 -1.77 15.28
N ALA A 255 15.72 -0.45 15.39
CA ALA A 255 15.64 0.45 14.24
C ALA A 255 16.77 0.22 13.23
N ILE A 256 18.01 0.02 13.71
CA ILE A 256 19.14 -0.36 12.86
C ILE A 256 18.86 -1.69 12.15
N GLU A 257 18.40 -2.73 12.88
CA GLU A 257 18.04 -4.01 12.26
C GLU A 257 17.00 -3.84 11.15
N LYS A 258 15.99 -2.99 11.35
CA LYS A 258 14.97 -2.68 10.34
C LYS A 258 15.56 -1.97 9.10
N LEU A 259 16.40 -0.96 9.30
CA LEU A 259 17.10 -0.28 8.20
C LEU A 259 17.99 -1.25 7.40
N ARG A 260 18.66 -2.19 8.08
CA ARG A 260 19.47 -3.23 7.42
C ARG A 260 18.61 -4.20 6.61
N LEU A 261 17.44 -4.59 7.13
CA LEU A 261 16.49 -5.45 6.40
C LEU A 261 16.01 -4.79 5.10
N GLU A 262 15.65 -3.51 5.15
CA GLU A 262 15.26 -2.76 3.95
C GLU A 262 16.39 -2.63 2.94
N ALA A 263 17.60 -2.32 3.39
CA ALA A 263 18.76 -2.25 2.51
C ALA A 263 19.03 -3.61 1.85
N ALA A 264 18.87 -4.71 2.59
CA ALA A 264 19.01 -6.06 2.06
C ALA A 264 17.94 -6.40 1.03
N GLN A 265 16.67 -6.05 1.29
CA GLN A 265 15.59 -6.21 0.34
C GLN A 265 15.86 -5.43 -0.95
N SER A 266 16.26 -4.16 -0.84
CA SER A 266 16.55 -3.30 -1.99
C SER A 266 17.66 -3.86 -2.87
N LEU A 267 18.73 -4.40 -2.28
CA LEU A 267 19.80 -5.06 -3.04
C LEU A 267 19.30 -6.30 -3.78
N ILE A 268 18.41 -7.09 -3.19
CA ILE A 268 17.82 -8.26 -3.84
C ILE A 268 16.96 -7.83 -5.04
N GLU A 269 16.15 -6.80 -4.89
CA GLU A 269 15.31 -6.24 -5.95
C GLU A 269 16.16 -5.66 -7.11
N GLN A 270 17.34 -5.12 -6.80
CA GLN A 270 18.34 -4.65 -7.78
C GLN A 270 19.09 -5.81 -8.49
N GLY A 271 18.78 -7.07 -8.17
CA GLY A 271 19.37 -8.25 -8.83
C GLY A 271 20.55 -8.89 -8.12
N HIS A 272 20.92 -8.42 -6.91
CA HIS A 272 21.92 -9.12 -6.12
C HIS A 272 21.37 -10.45 -5.60
N SER A 273 22.13 -11.54 -5.76
CA SER A 273 21.66 -12.90 -5.42
C SER A 273 22.56 -13.67 -4.46
N SER A 274 23.73 -13.13 -4.12
CA SER A 274 24.61 -13.71 -3.10
C SER A 274 24.19 -13.23 -1.72
N ILE A 275 23.60 -14.14 -0.92
CA ILE A 275 23.14 -13.87 0.44
C ILE A 275 24.30 -13.42 1.33
N SER A 276 25.45 -14.10 1.28
CA SER A 276 26.68 -13.69 1.96
C SER A 276 27.07 -12.25 1.63
N ARG A 277 27.09 -11.89 0.33
CA ARG A 277 27.46 -10.54 -0.09
C ARG A 277 26.46 -9.50 0.42
N ILE A 278 25.17 -9.79 0.35
CA ILE A 278 24.12 -8.89 0.83
C ILE A 278 24.25 -8.68 2.34
N ALA A 279 24.48 -9.75 3.12
CA ALA A 279 24.67 -9.66 4.56
C ALA A 279 25.87 -8.78 4.95
N THR A 280 26.97 -8.85 4.19
CA THR A 280 28.12 -7.97 4.37
C THR A 280 27.82 -6.53 4.00
N LEU A 281 27.22 -6.28 2.83
CA LEU A 281 26.92 -4.92 2.34
C LEU A 281 25.93 -4.16 3.22
N THR A 282 25.09 -4.89 3.96
CA THR A 282 24.04 -4.33 4.82
C THR A 282 24.41 -4.37 6.30
N GLY A 283 25.60 -4.87 6.65
CA GLY A 283 26.10 -4.92 8.02
C GLY A 283 25.42 -5.94 8.93
N PHE A 284 24.73 -6.94 8.38
CA PHE A 284 24.38 -8.14 9.17
C PHE A 284 25.61 -8.97 9.51
N GLY A 285 26.63 -8.95 8.63
CA GLY A 285 27.90 -9.67 8.76
C GLY A 285 27.79 -11.19 8.60
N ASP A 286 26.66 -11.77 8.99
CA ASP A 286 26.40 -13.21 8.98
C ASP A 286 25.06 -13.53 8.29
N GLU A 287 25.07 -14.57 7.44
CA GLU A 287 23.88 -15.00 6.70
C GLU A 287 22.77 -15.47 7.64
N GLU A 288 23.12 -16.17 8.72
CA GLU A 288 22.15 -16.77 9.63
C GLU A 288 21.47 -15.70 10.52
N ARG A 289 22.21 -14.65 10.89
CA ARG A 289 21.66 -13.44 11.52
C ARG A 289 20.66 -12.74 10.60
N MET A 290 21.02 -12.52 9.33
CA MET A 290 20.13 -11.92 8.34
C MET A 290 18.89 -12.79 8.10
N ARG A 291 19.07 -14.10 7.93
CA ARG A 291 17.97 -15.06 7.71
C ARG A 291 16.96 -15.04 8.86
N ARG A 292 17.43 -15.04 10.11
CA ARG A 292 16.56 -14.94 11.29
C ARG A 292 15.80 -13.62 11.34
N ALA A 293 16.44 -12.51 11.01
CA ALA A 293 15.78 -11.21 10.95
C ALA A 293 14.69 -11.18 9.84
N PHE A 294 14.99 -11.69 8.65
CA PHE A 294 14.03 -11.82 7.54
C PHE A 294 12.82 -12.68 7.91
N LEU A 295 13.03 -13.82 8.56
CA LEU A 295 11.93 -14.68 8.98
C LEU A 295 11.04 -14.03 10.05
N ARG A 296 11.64 -13.32 11.00
CA ARG A 296 10.88 -12.62 12.04
C ARG A 296 10.05 -11.46 11.48
N THR A 297 10.58 -10.73 10.50
CA THR A 297 9.94 -9.52 9.98
C THR A 297 9.03 -9.80 8.78
N TYR A 298 9.48 -10.60 7.82
CA TYR A 298 8.77 -10.83 6.55
C TYR A 298 8.15 -12.22 6.44
N GLY A 299 8.36 -13.11 7.42
CA GLY A 299 7.86 -14.49 7.39
C GLY A 299 8.53 -15.39 6.34
N GLN A 300 9.51 -14.89 5.59
CA GLN A 300 10.20 -15.60 4.51
C GLN A 300 11.71 -15.38 4.59
N SER A 301 12.48 -16.30 3.99
CA SER A 301 13.94 -16.21 3.99
C SER A 301 14.48 -15.27 2.89
N PRO A 302 15.70 -14.72 3.02
CA PRO A 302 16.35 -13.95 1.96
C PRO A 302 16.46 -14.71 0.64
N LYS A 303 16.66 -16.04 0.69
CA LYS A 303 16.71 -16.90 -0.50
C LYS A 303 15.38 -16.95 -1.24
N ALA A 304 14.26 -16.95 -0.51
CA ALA A 304 12.93 -16.91 -1.13
C ALA A 304 12.71 -15.58 -1.85
N PHE A 305 13.14 -14.46 -1.25
CA PHE A 305 13.13 -13.14 -1.90
C PHE A 305 13.96 -13.12 -3.18
N VAL A 306 15.20 -13.66 -3.16
CA VAL A 306 16.04 -13.75 -4.37
C VAL A 306 15.38 -14.60 -5.45
N HIS A 307 14.74 -15.71 -5.09
CA HIS A 307 14.02 -16.56 -6.05
C HIS A 307 12.86 -15.81 -6.70
N LEU A 308 12.06 -15.09 -5.90
CA LEU A 308 10.95 -14.26 -6.40
C LEU A 308 11.46 -13.14 -7.31
N ALA A 309 12.55 -12.46 -6.94
CA ALA A 309 13.15 -11.39 -7.73
C ALA A 309 13.71 -11.91 -9.07
N ARG A 310 14.27 -13.12 -9.10
CA ARG A 310 14.74 -13.77 -10.35
C ARG A 310 13.60 -14.14 -11.28
N LEU A 311 12.49 -14.68 -10.76
CA LEU A 311 11.29 -14.94 -11.55
C LEU A 311 10.71 -13.67 -12.18
N GLN A 312 10.97 -12.51 -11.57
CA GLN A 312 10.62 -11.20 -12.11
C GLN A 312 11.60 -10.72 -13.19
N GLN A 313 12.91 -10.97 -13.04
CA GLN A 313 13.95 -10.58 -14.00
C GLN A 313 14.03 -11.47 -15.25
N ASP A 314 13.80 -12.77 -15.14
CA ASP A 314 13.81 -13.69 -16.30
C ASP A 314 12.65 -13.42 -17.29
N ASN A 315 11.60 -12.74 -16.83
CA ASN A 315 10.54 -12.21 -17.69
C ASN A 315 10.91 -10.91 -18.43
N VAL A 316 12.09 -10.33 -18.17
CA VAL A 316 12.58 -9.08 -18.80
C VAL A 316 13.51 -9.37 -19.99
N TYR A 317 14.12 -10.57 -20.09
CA TYR A 317 15.09 -10.90 -21.14
C TYR A 317 14.65 -11.99 -22.14
N LEU A 318 13.40 -12.49 -22.04
CA LEU A 318 12.74 -13.27 -23.08
C LEU A 318 11.59 -12.48 -23.72
N SER A 319 11.88 -11.29 -24.26
CA SER A 319 11.12 -10.63 -25.34
C SER A 319 11.81 -9.35 -25.79
#